data_AF-A0A1J4NDD4-F1
#
_entry.id   AF-A0A1J4NDD4-F1
#
_cell.length_a   1.000
_cell.length_b   1.000
_cell.length_c   1.000
_cell.angle_alpha   90.00
_cell.angle_beta   90.00
_cell.angle_gamma   90.00
#
_symmetry.space_group_name_H-M   'P 1'
#
loop_
_entity.id
_entity.type
_entity.pdbx_description
1 polymer ?
#
loop_
_entity_poly.entity_id
_entity_poly.type
_entity_poly.pdbx_seq_one_letter_code
_entity_poly.pdbx_strand_id
1 'polypeptide(L)'
;MATYAKRTPMTSVAVLGNAPLGPSDDRAEAIDDSDLVIRVNSFVLDVPGEPRCQGSRADVVIWNRITRPTRFTFDRYRERLYLLAEPMRFHGRPEVWPMSWPPDLGFVPLPNAEVLPRIGDELDIPWRTEKLAPTTGFTAAWLAFHLFPECEIRLSGFSFIDNPGQTEWVYQVGGSSPVAPEHRIEAEARVMTDWLKEERVSLWR
;
A
#
# COMPACT_ATOMS: atom_id res chain seq x y z
N MET A 1 17.19 7.97 -17.83
CA MET A 1 15.95 7.97 -17.01
C MET A 1 16.36 7.72 -15.58
N ALA A 2 15.94 8.57 -14.64
CA ALA A 2 16.10 8.26 -13.22
C ALA A 2 15.13 7.11 -12.89
N THR A 3 15.63 6.05 -12.25
CA THR A 3 14.82 4.92 -11.78
C THR A 3 14.61 5.08 -10.27
N TYR A 4 13.41 4.75 -9.79
CA TYR A 4 13.12 4.71 -8.35
C TYR A 4 13.54 3.37 -7.71
N ALA A 5 13.83 2.35 -8.52
CA ALA A 5 14.34 1.08 -8.04
C ALA A 5 15.84 1.17 -7.72
N LYS A 6 16.28 0.44 -6.69
CA LYS A 6 17.68 0.36 -6.25
C LYS A 6 18.61 -0.24 -7.33
N ARG A 7 18.10 -1.18 -8.14
CA ARG A 7 18.85 -1.82 -9.24
C ARG A 7 17.95 -2.25 -10.40
N THR A 8 18.58 -2.61 -11.51
CA THR A 8 17.93 -3.19 -12.69
C THR A 8 18.79 -4.35 -13.23
N PRO A 9 18.23 -5.55 -13.48
CA PRO A 9 16.83 -5.94 -13.24
C PRO A 9 16.49 -6.01 -11.73
N MET A 10 15.23 -5.76 -11.40
CA MET A 10 14.71 -5.96 -10.04
C MET A 10 14.47 -7.45 -9.78
N THR A 11 14.66 -7.89 -8.54
CA THR A 11 14.31 -9.26 -8.10
C THR A 11 13.45 -9.26 -6.84
N SER A 12 13.21 -8.12 -6.20
CA SER A 12 12.42 -8.06 -4.97
C SER A 12 11.61 -6.77 -4.85
N VAL A 13 10.39 -6.88 -4.33
CA VAL A 13 9.49 -5.76 -4.05
C VAL A 13 8.91 -5.91 -2.64
N ALA A 14 9.12 -4.92 -1.78
CA ALA A 14 8.42 -4.82 -0.51
C ALA A 14 7.17 -3.96 -0.67
N VAL A 15 6.06 -4.42 -0.09
CA VAL A 15 4.81 -3.65 -0.02
C VAL A 15 4.35 -3.60 1.43
N LEU A 16 4.10 -2.38 1.93
CA LEU A 16 3.70 -2.18 3.30
C LEU A 16 2.37 -1.46 3.41
N GLY A 17 1.44 -2.12 4.12
CA GLY A 17 0.27 -1.48 4.72
C GLY A 17 0.65 -0.64 5.94
N ASN A 18 -0.37 -0.19 6.68
CA ASN A 18 -0.20 0.76 7.79
C ASN A 18 -0.58 0.19 9.17
N ALA A 19 -0.78 -1.12 9.28
CA ALA A 19 -1.03 -1.76 10.56
C ALA A 19 0.19 -1.59 11.49
N PRO A 20 -0.01 -1.47 12.82
CA PRO A 20 1.08 -1.48 13.79
C PRO A 20 1.90 -2.76 13.68
N LEU A 21 3.22 -2.61 13.76
CA LEU A 21 4.17 -3.73 13.76
C LEU A 21 5.03 -3.65 15.02
N GLY A 22 5.25 -4.80 15.67
CA GLY A 22 6.18 -4.89 16.80
C GLY A 22 7.63 -4.79 16.34
N PRO A 23 8.60 -4.41 17.19
CA PRO A 23 10.01 -4.31 16.80
C PRO A 23 10.57 -5.59 16.14
N SER A 24 11.30 -5.43 15.04
CA SER A 24 11.98 -6.52 14.34
C SER A 24 13.05 -5.96 13.40
N ASP A 25 14.31 -6.24 13.71
CA ASP A 25 15.44 -5.85 12.85
C ASP A 25 15.44 -6.62 11.53
N ASP A 26 15.19 -7.93 11.56
CA ASP A 26 15.13 -8.80 10.37
C ASP A 26 14.10 -8.30 9.35
N ARG A 27 12.90 -7.92 9.83
CA ARG A 27 11.86 -7.38 8.95
C ARG A 27 12.27 -6.03 8.37
N ALA A 28 12.79 -5.13 9.21
CA ALA A 28 13.23 -3.82 8.76
C ALA A 28 14.36 -3.92 7.72
N GLU A 29 15.30 -4.84 7.91
CA GLU A 29 16.37 -5.16 6.95
C GLU A 29 15.81 -5.75 5.66
N ALA A 30 14.93 -6.76 5.73
CA ALA A 30 14.31 -7.35 4.54
C ALA A 30 13.56 -6.33 3.67
N ILE A 31 12.92 -5.34 4.32
CA ILE A 31 12.25 -4.22 3.63
C ILE A 31 13.29 -3.31 2.98
N ASP A 32 14.29 -2.85 3.75
CA ASP A 32 15.29 -1.90 3.26
C ASP A 32 16.21 -2.48 2.18
N ASP A 33 16.40 -3.80 2.16
CA ASP A 33 17.15 -4.53 1.14
C ASP A 33 16.37 -4.83 -0.13
N SER A 34 15.05 -4.62 -0.13
CA SER A 34 14.23 -4.82 -1.34
C SER A 34 14.61 -3.84 -2.45
N ASP A 35 14.50 -4.28 -3.71
CA ASP A 35 14.86 -3.43 -4.85
C ASP A 35 13.90 -2.28 -5.06
N LEU A 36 12.64 -2.46 -4.65
CA LEU A 36 11.59 -1.45 -4.64
C LEU A 36 10.75 -1.56 -3.36
N VAL A 37 10.47 -0.43 -2.70
CA VAL A 37 9.61 -0.36 -1.52
C VAL A 37 8.39 0.50 -1.81
N ILE A 38 7.21 -0.14 -1.80
CA ILE A 38 5.91 0.49 -1.99
C ILE A 38 5.24 0.70 -0.63
N ARG A 39 4.91 1.95 -0.32
CA ARG A 39 4.15 2.34 0.87
C ARG A 39 2.78 2.87 0.47
N VAL A 40 1.87 2.95 1.44
CA VAL A 40 0.54 3.51 1.21
C VAL A 40 0.17 4.58 2.24
N ASN A 41 -0.54 5.61 1.79
CA ASN A 41 -1.21 6.58 2.65
C ASN A 41 -0.27 7.12 3.77
N SER A 42 -0.78 7.16 5.00
CA SER A 42 -0.12 7.60 6.23
C SER A 42 0.99 6.64 6.69
N PHE A 43 1.93 6.33 5.82
CA PHE A 43 3.05 5.45 6.14
C PHE A 43 3.97 6.08 7.21
N VAL A 44 4.68 5.24 7.95
CA VAL A 44 5.78 5.66 8.84
C VAL A 44 7.06 4.92 8.48
N LEU A 45 8.19 5.50 8.87
CA LEU A 45 9.52 4.94 8.65
C LEU A 45 10.24 4.82 10.00
N ASP A 46 11.24 3.95 10.04
CA ASP A 46 12.14 3.83 11.18
C ASP A 46 12.88 5.14 11.44
N VAL A 47 13.05 5.47 12.72
CA VAL A 47 13.73 6.68 13.18
C VAL A 47 15.09 6.27 13.75
N PRO A 48 16.19 6.95 13.36
CA PRO A 48 17.49 6.68 13.95
C PRO A 48 17.47 6.77 15.49
N GLY A 49 17.89 5.69 16.15
CA GLY A 49 17.92 5.58 17.61
C GLY A 49 16.66 5.01 18.26
N GLU A 50 15.59 4.74 17.50
CA GLU A 50 14.41 4.02 17.98
C GLU A 50 14.46 2.53 17.55
N PRO A 51 13.74 1.61 18.24
CA PRO A 51 13.62 0.22 17.79
C PRO A 51 13.07 0.14 16.36
N ARG A 52 13.76 -0.60 15.49
CA ARG A 52 13.37 -0.75 14.08
C ARG A 52 12.17 -1.67 13.94
N CYS A 53 11.27 -1.32 13.03
CA CYS A 53 10.11 -2.13 12.72
C CYS A 53 9.59 -1.95 11.28
N GLN A 54 9.70 -0.76 10.71
CA GLN A 54 9.11 -0.44 9.42
C GLN A 54 10.10 -0.50 8.27
N GLY A 55 11.41 -0.43 8.53
CA GLY A 55 12.38 -0.02 7.53
C GLY A 55 12.40 1.49 7.33
N SER A 56 13.47 1.99 6.73
CA SER A 56 13.77 3.40 6.50
C SER A 56 13.45 3.89 5.09
N ARG A 57 13.05 2.98 4.18
CA ARG A 57 12.82 3.30 2.76
C ARG A 57 11.34 3.39 2.35
N ALA A 58 11.12 4.25 1.35
CA ALA A 58 9.90 4.37 0.57
C ALA A 58 10.26 4.93 -0.80
N ASP A 59 10.10 4.14 -1.87
CA ASP A 59 10.44 4.54 -3.24
C ASP A 59 9.18 4.95 -4.01
N VAL A 60 8.07 4.24 -3.77
CA VAL A 60 6.73 4.52 -4.33
C VAL A 60 5.74 4.67 -3.19
N VAL A 61 4.87 5.68 -3.27
CA VAL A 61 3.79 5.91 -2.31
C VAL A 61 2.47 5.94 -3.06
N ILE A 62 1.58 4.99 -2.77
CA ILE A 62 0.20 5.04 -3.25
C ILE A 62 -0.64 5.79 -2.22
N TRP A 63 -1.14 6.95 -2.61
CA TRP A 63 -1.80 7.89 -1.71
C TRP A 63 -3.29 8.02 -2.04
N ASN A 64 -4.14 7.88 -1.04
CA ASN A 64 -5.55 8.25 -1.09
C ASN A 64 -5.73 9.60 -0.40
N ARG A 65 -6.36 10.54 -1.12
CA ARG A 65 -6.54 11.94 -0.72
C ARG A 65 -7.25 12.18 0.62
N ILE A 66 -8.04 11.22 1.11
CA ILE A 66 -8.78 11.37 2.38
C ILE A 66 -7.89 11.08 3.60
N THR A 67 -6.67 10.59 3.38
CA THR A 67 -5.77 10.19 4.45
C THR A 67 -4.99 11.37 5.00
N ARG A 68 -4.68 11.32 6.29
CA ARG A 68 -3.92 12.38 6.96
C ARG A 68 -2.42 12.12 6.77
N PRO A 69 -1.62 13.10 6.32
CA PRO A 69 -0.18 12.90 6.20
C PRO A 69 0.46 12.68 7.57
N THR A 70 1.48 11.84 7.60
CA THR A 70 2.42 11.75 8.72
C THR A 70 3.59 12.71 8.47
N ARG A 71 4.49 12.86 9.44
CA ARG A 71 5.75 13.59 9.24
C ARG A 71 6.60 13.01 8.10
N PHE A 72 6.41 11.73 7.75
CA PHE A 72 7.18 11.03 6.72
C PHE A 72 6.56 11.15 5.34
N THR A 73 5.24 11.35 5.26
CA THR A 73 4.46 11.32 4.02
C THR A 73 5.04 12.21 2.95
N PHE A 74 5.44 13.43 3.28
CA PHE A 74 6.06 14.35 2.31
C PHE A 74 7.49 14.71 2.70
N ASP A 75 8.12 14.01 3.63
CA ASP A 75 9.55 14.19 3.85
C ASP A 75 10.33 13.70 2.62
N ARG A 76 11.25 14.53 2.11
CA ARG A 76 12.05 14.23 0.91
C ARG A 76 11.23 13.74 -0.29
N TYR A 77 10.00 14.25 -0.45
CA TYR A 77 9.02 13.75 -1.43
C TYR A 77 9.50 13.74 -2.89
N ARG A 78 10.46 14.59 -3.26
CA ARG A 78 11.04 14.60 -4.61
C ARG A 78 11.86 13.35 -4.94
N GLU A 79 12.23 12.55 -3.95
CA GLU A 79 12.98 11.31 -4.12
C GLU A 79 12.09 10.09 -4.37
N ARG A 80 10.76 10.28 -4.34
CA ARG A 80 9.77 9.19 -4.45
C ARG A 80 8.79 9.43 -5.58
N LEU A 81 8.22 8.35 -6.08
CA LEU A 81 7.05 8.41 -6.95
C LEU A 81 5.78 8.38 -6.11
N TYR A 82 4.92 9.39 -6.24
CA TYR A 82 3.59 9.39 -5.63
C TYR A 82 2.53 9.05 -6.68
N LEU A 83 1.77 7.99 -6.43
CA LEU A 83 0.62 7.59 -7.24
C LEU A 83 -0.66 7.95 -6.48
N LEU A 84 -1.51 8.78 -7.08
CA LEU A 84 -2.80 9.12 -6.46
C LEU A 84 -3.84 8.04 -6.79
N ALA A 85 -4.30 7.31 -5.77
CA ALA A 85 -5.36 6.32 -5.89
C ALA A 85 -6.73 6.95 -5.57
N GLU A 86 -7.64 6.92 -6.55
CA GLU A 86 -8.96 7.54 -6.42
C GLU A 86 -10.08 6.61 -6.91
N PRO A 87 -10.19 5.36 -6.43
CA PRO A 87 -11.13 4.37 -6.97
C PRO A 87 -12.58 4.87 -6.95
N MET A 88 -12.94 5.70 -5.97
CA MET A 88 -14.28 6.28 -5.85
C MET A 88 -14.61 7.32 -6.94
N ARG A 89 -13.62 7.87 -7.66
CA ARG A 89 -13.85 8.70 -8.86
C ARG A 89 -14.56 7.88 -9.95
N PHE A 90 -14.25 6.58 -10.06
CA PHE A 90 -14.94 5.67 -10.98
C PHE A 90 -16.45 5.62 -10.70
N HIS A 91 -16.84 5.80 -9.44
CA HIS A 91 -18.23 5.81 -8.98
C HIS A 91 -18.85 7.22 -8.90
N GLY A 92 -18.24 8.21 -9.56
CA GLY A 92 -18.77 9.58 -9.70
C GLY A 92 -18.54 10.50 -8.49
N ARG A 93 -17.63 10.16 -7.56
CA ARG A 93 -17.31 11.04 -6.43
C ARG A 93 -16.39 12.20 -6.87
N PRO A 94 -16.69 13.46 -6.50
CA PRO A 94 -15.98 14.66 -6.98
C PRO A 94 -14.54 14.72 -6.49
N GLU A 95 -13.69 15.49 -7.17
CA GLU A 95 -12.26 15.63 -6.88
C GLU A 95 -11.95 16.86 -6.02
N VAL A 96 -11.18 16.66 -4.94
CA VAL A 96 -10.65 17.75 -4.11
C VAL A 96 -9.20 17.43 -3.81
N TRP A 97 -8.31 18.37 -4.11
CA TRP A 97 -6.90 18.28 -3.75
C TRP A 97 -6.74 18.24 -2.23
N PRO A 98 -5.93 17.31 -1.69
CA PRO A 98 -5.54 17.40 -0.29
C PRO A 98 -4.83 18.73 -0.07
N MET A 99 -5.24 19.51 0.94
CA MET A 99 -4.54 20.75 1.31
C MET A 99 -3.08 20.50 1.68
N SER A 100 -2.74 19.26 2.06
CA SER A 100 -1.38 18.84 2.38
C SER A 100 -0.52 18.47 1.17
N TRP A 101 -1.07 18.44 -0.05
CA TRP A 101 -0.32 18.05 -1.24
C TRP A 101 0.70 19.12 -1.63
N PRO A 102 1.99 18.77 -1.81
CA PRO A 102 2.99 19.75 -2.22
C PRO A 102 2.66 20.34 -3.61
N PRO A 103 2.69 21.66 -3.78
CA PRO A 103 2.23 22.32 -5.01
C PRO A 103 3.09 21.98 -6.24
N ASP A 104 4.33 21.54 -6.05
CA ASP A 104 5.30 21.23 -7.09
C ASP A 104 5.51 19.71 -7.30
N LEU A 105 4.83 18.85 -6.53
CA LEU A 105 4.95 17.40 -6.67
C LEU A 105 4.34 16.87 -7.98
N GLY A 106 3.45 17.67 -8.60
CA GLY A 106 2.72 17.26 -9.79
C GLY A 106 1.69 16.17 -9.50
N PHE A 107 1.30 15.45 -10.54
CA PHE A 107 0.21 14.49 -10.51
C PHE A 107 0.53 13.25 -11.33
N VAL A 108 0.48 12.07 -10.70
CA VAL A 108 0.51 10.78 -11.38
C VAL A 108 -0.69 9.97 -10.89
N PRO A 109 -1.78 9.88 -11.68
CA PRO A 109 -2.95 9.13 -11.27
C PRO A 109 -2.68 7.63 -11.37
N LEU A 110 -3.22 6.87 -10.43
CA LEU A 110 -3.44 5.45 -10.65
C LEU A 110 -4.72 5.29 -11.50
N PRO A 111 -4.63 4.74 -12.74
CA PRO A 111 -5.77 4.74 -13.65
C PRO A 111 -6.85 3.75 -13.19
N ASN A 112 -7.92 4.25 -12.58
CA ASN A 112 -9.03 3.41 -12.10
C ASN A 112 -9.63 2.52 -13.19
N ALA A 113 -9.68 3.00 -14.43
CA ALA A 113 -10.22 2.24 -15.56
C ALA A 113 -9.44 0.95 -15.84
N GLU A 114 -8.15 0.92 -15.49
CA GLU A 114 -7.29 -0.26 -15.65
C GLU A 114 -7.26 -1.12 -14.38
N VAL A 115 -7.20 -0.48 -13.21
CA VAL A 115 -6.94 -1.18 -11.95
C VAL A 115 -8.23 -1.73 -11.32
N LEU A 116 -9.28 -0.91 -11.24
CA LEU A 116 -10.48 -1.26 -10.49
C LEU A 116 -11.23 -2.46 -11.09
N PRO A 117 -11.40 -2.57 -12.43
CA PRO A 117 -12.04 -3.75 -12.99
C PRO A 117 -11.30 -5.05 -12.70
N ARG A 118 -9.97 -5.06 -12.86
CA ARG A 118 -9.17 -6.27 -12.68
C ARG A 118 -9.15 -6.73 -11.22
N ILE A 119 -8.99 -5.79 -10.30
CA ILE A 119 -9.10 -6.08 -8.86
C ILE A 119 -10.49 -6.58 -8.51
N GLY A 120 -11.53 -5.90 -8.99
CA GLY A 120 -12.91 -6.26 -8.68
C GLY A 120 -13.28 -7.67 -9.18
N ASP A 121 -12.79 -8.05 -10.35
CA ASP A 121 -12.98 -9.38 -10.92
C ASP A 121 -12.19 -10.46 -10.15
N GLU A 122 -10.95 -10.17 -9.71
CA GLU A 122 -10.15 -11.11 -8.90
C GLU A 122 -10.70 -11.30 -7.47
N LEU A 123 -11.28 -10.25 -6.89
CA LEU A 123 -11.93 -10.34 -5.58
C LEU A 123 -13.22 -11.16 -5.61
N ASP A 124 -13.81 -11.38 -6.79
CA ASP A 124 -15.12 -12.04 -6.99
C ASP A 124 -16.22 -11.41 -6.10
N ILE A 125 -16.36 -10.09 -6.20
CA ILE A 125 -17.34 -9.30 -5.45
C ILE A 125 -18.20 -8.44 -6.39
N PRO A 126 -19.43 -8.04 -5.97
CA PRO A 126 -20.33 -7.20 -6.78
C PRO A 126 -19.90 -5.72 -6.83
N TRP A 127 -18.63 -5.46 -7.13
CA TRP A 127 -17.99 -4.14 -6.99
C TRP A 127 -18.63 -3.04 -7.85
N ARG A 128 -19.18 -3.39 -9.02
CA ARG A 128 -19.85 -2.43 -9.92
C ARG A 128 -21.19 -1.97 -9.35
N THR A 129 -22.04 -2.92 -8.95
CA THR A 129 -23.41 -2.65 -8.50
C THR A 129 -23.43 -2.05 -7.09
N GLU A 130 -22.52 -2.49 -6.22
CA GLU A 130 -22.42 -2.00 -4.84
C GLU A 130 -21.46 -0.81 -4.68
N LYS A 131 -20.83 -0.35 -5.77
CA LYS A 131 -19.87 0.78 -5.77
C LYS A 131 -18.71 0.57 -4.79
N LEU A 132 -18.14 -0.63 -4.82
CA LEU A 132 -17.06 -1.03 -3.92
C LEU A 132 -15.71 -0.62 -4.48
N ALA A 133 -14.74 -0.53 -3.58
CA ALA A 133 -13.35 -0.22 -3.90
C ALA A 133 -12.41 -1.03 -3.01
N PRO A 134 -11.28 -1.52 -3.54
CA PRO A 134 -10.27 -2.16 -2.73
C PRO A 134 -9.63 -1.16 -1.76
N THR A 135 -9.07 -1.65 -0.66
CA THR A 135 -8.18 -0.84 0.18
C THR A 135 -6.94 -0.42 -0.62
N THR A 136 -6.35 0.72 -0.25
CA THR A 136 -5.10 1.18 -0.88
C THR A 136 -3.96 0.18 -0.66
N GLY A 137 -3.92 -0.45 0.53
CA GLY A 137 -2.95 -1.50 0.85
C GLY A 137 -3.07 -2.68 -0.11
N PHE A 138 -4.27 -3.25 -0.26
CA PHE A 138 -4.50 -4.33 -1.21
C PHE A 138 -4.17 -3.92 -2.64
N THR A 139 -4.56 -2.71 -3.06
CA THR A 139 -4.23 -2.18 -4.39
C THR A 139 -2.72 -2.16 -4.64
N ALA A 140 -1.92 -1.74 -3.64
CA ALA A 140 -0.47 -1.72 -3.74
C ALA A 140 0.12 -3.15 -3.85
N ALA A 141 -0.39 -4.09 -3.05
CA ALA A 141 0.04 -5.48 -3.10
C ALA A 141 -0.31 -6.14 -4.44
N TRP A 142 -1.53 -5.88 -4.94
CA TRP A 142 -2.01 -6.34 -6.24
C TRP A 142 -1.11 -5.84 -7.38
N LEU A 143 -0.78 -4.55 -7.40
CA LEU A 143 0.12 -3.98 -8.40
C LEU A 143 1.51 -4.63 -8.33
N ALA A 144 2.06 -4.83 -7.13
CA ALA A 144 3.35 -5.48 -6.98
C ALA A 144 3.34 -6.92 -7.51
N PHE A 145 2.31 -7.68 -7.11
CA PHE A 145 2.14 -9.08 -7.46
C PHE A 145 2.02 -9.31 -8.98
N HIS A 146 1.27 -8.44 -9.67
CA HIS A 146 0.97 -8.57 -11.11
C HIS A 146 1.96 -7.85 -12.04
N LEU A 147 2.57 -6.75 -11.62
CA LEU A 147 3.54 -6.01 -12.45
C LEU A 147 4.96 -6.59 -12.36
N PHE A 148 5.28 -7.31 -11.29
CA PHE A 148 6.59 -7.91 -11.06
C PHE A 148 6.49 -9.43 -10.84
N PRO A 149 6.03 -10.20 -11.85
CA PRO A 149 5.76 -11.64 -11.69
C PRO A 149 7.00 -12.46 -11.33
N GLU A 150 8.19 -12.03 -11.77
CA GLU A 150 9.46 -12.71 -11.50
C GLU A 150 10.15 -12.27 -10.20
N CYS A 151 9.59 -11.29 -9.48
CA CYS A 151 10.17 -10.79 -8.24
C CYS A 151 9.64 -11.53 -7.01
N GLU A 152 10.49 -11.63 -6.00
CA GLU A 152 10.05 -11.90 -4.63
C GLU A 152 9.18 -10.74 -4.14
N ILE A 153 8.02 -11.04 -3.57
CA ILE A 153 7.10 -10.08 -2.98
C ILE A 153 7.13 -10.22 -1.46
N ARG A 154 7.51 -9.15 -0.78
CA ARG A 154 7.59 -9.08 0.70
C ARG A 154 6.49 -8.18 1.22
N LEU A 155 5.52 -8.77 1.90
CA LEU A 155 4.35 -8.08 2.43
C LEU A 155 4.54 -7.80 3.92
N SER A 156 4.09 -6.64 4.39
CA SER A 156 4.00 -6.34 5.82
C SER A 156 2.92 -5.29 6.13
N GLY A 157 2.45 -5.21 7.37
CA GLY A 157 1.48 -4.19 7.79
C GLY A 157 0.05 -4.39 7.28
N PHE A 158 -0.35 -5.62 6.96
CA PHE A 158 -1.68 -5.99 6.47
C PHE A 158 -2.52 -6.72 7.56
N SER A 159 -3.09 -5.97 8.50
CA SER A 159 -3.81 -6.57 9.64
C SER A 159 -5.00 -7.45 9.23
N PHE A 160 -5.62 -7.17 8.10
CA PHE A 160 -6.78 -7.92 7.61
C PHE A 160 -6.42 -9.34 7.12
N ILE A 161 -5.14 -9.64 6.87
CA ILE A 161 -4.72 -11.02 6.58
C ILE A 161 -4.89 -11.89 7.84
N ASP A 162 -4.45 -11.38 8.99
CA ASP A 162 -4.53 -12.10 10.26
C ASP A 162 -5.92 -11.97 10.93
N ASN A 163 -6.65 -10.88 10.66
CA ASN A 163 -8.00 -10.65 11.16
C ASN A 163 -8.94 -10.13 10.06
N PRO A 164 -9.43 -11.00 9.17
CA PRO A 164 -10.28 -10.60 8.02
C PRO A 164 -11.59 -9.93 8.43
N GLY A 165 -12.15 -10.28 9.59
CA GLY A 165 -13.42 -9.75 10.09
C GLY A 165 -13.30 -8.46 10.89
N GLN A 166 -12.13 -7.82 10.90
CA GLN A 166 -11.96 -6.56 11.64
C GLN A 166 -12.90 -5.47 11.13
N THR A 167 -13.46 -4.68 12.04
CA THR A 167 -14.35 -3.56 11.69
C THR A 167 -13.67 -2.20 11.84
N GLU A 168 -12.43 -2.19 12.31
CA GLU A 168 -11.66 -0.98 12.57
C GLU A 168 -10.21 -1.15 12.12
N TRP A 169 -9.63 -0.09 11.56
CA TRP A 169 -8.20 0.07 11.33
C TRP A 169 -7.54 0.66 12.57
N VAL A 170 -6.47 0.03 13.06
CA VAL A 170 -5.51 0.68 13.95
C VAL A 170 -4.31 1.08 13.09
N TYR A 171 -3.79 2.29 13.28
CA TYR A 171 -2.69 2.81 12.47
C TYR A 171 -1.37 2.83 13.24
N GLN A 172 -0.28 2.51 12.55
CA GLN A 172 1.09 2.63 13.06
C GLN A 172 1.46 4.02 13.60
N VAL A 173 0.88 5.09 13.05
CA VAL A 173 1.09 6.48 13.53
C VAL A 173 0.26 6.80 14.78
N GLY A 174 -0.54 5.84 15.25
CA GLY A 174 -1.53 6.01 16.29
C GLY A 174 -2.92 6.39 15.74
N GLY A 175 -3.93 6.16 16.58
CA GLY A 175 -5.34 6.37 16.24
C GLY A 175 -5.96 5.19 15.49
N SER A 176 -7.26 5.32 15.25
CA SER A 176 -8.07 4.31 14.58
C SER A 176 -9.16 4.93 13.72
N SER A 177 -9.77 4.12 12.85
CA SER A 177 -10.97 4.50 12.11
C SER A 177 -11.74 3.26 11.68
N PRO A 178 -13.07 3.32 11.53
CA PRO A 178 -13.84 2.20 11.01
C PRO A 178 -13.35 1.77 9.62
N VAL A 179 -13.48 0.47 9.31
CA VAL A 179 -13.37 -0.03 7.94
C VAL A 179 -14.49 0.58 7.12
N ALA A 180 -14.14 1.29 6.03
CA ALA A 180 -15.13 1.95 5.20
C ALA A 180 -16.07 0.93 4.55
N PRO A 181 -17.38 1.25 4.43
CA PRO A 181 -18.38 0.31 3.89
C PRO A 181 -18.12 -0.06 2.42
N GLU A 182 -17.29 0.70 1.71
CA GLU A 182 -16.86 0.39 0.35
C GLU A 182 -15.86 -0.77 0.26
N HIS A 183 -15.23 -1.17 1.36
CA HIS A 183 -14.21 -2.22 1.38
C HIS A 183 -14.80 -3.60 1.68
N ARG A 184 -14.20 -4.65 1.10
CA ARG A 184 -14.51 -6.06 1.36
C ARG A 184 -13.23 -6.76 1.80
N ILE A 185 -12.74 -6.38 2.96
CA ILE A 185 -11.41 -6.80 3.43
C ILE A 185 -11.28 -8.31 3.66
N GLU A 186 -12.39 -9.02 3.88
CA GLU A 186 -12.40 -10.49 3.91
C GLU A 186 -12.07 -11.10 2.54
N ALA A 187 -12.59 -10.51 1.45
CA ALA A 187 -12.26 -10.94 0.09
C ALA A 187 -10.80 -10.59 -0.25
N GLU A 188 -10.34 -9.40 0.15
CA GLU A 188 -8.93 -8.99 0.00
C GLU A 188 -7.99 -9.93 0.77
N ALA A 189 -8.33 -10.27 2.01
CA ALA A 189 -7.57 -11.21 2.84
C ALA A 189 -7.47 -12.58 2.19
N ARG A 190 -8.58 -13.10 1.65
CA ARG A 190 -8.63 -14.40 0.96
C ARG A 190 -7.66 -14.43 -0.21
N VAL A 191 -7.73 -13.43 -1.10
CA VAL A 191 -6.83 -13.34 -2.27
C VAL A 191 -5.36 -13.24 -1.83
N MET A 192 -5.04 -12.39 -0.86
CA MET A 192 -3.67 -12.28 -0.37
C MET A 192 -3.18 -13.57 0.32
N THR A 193 -4.06 -14.28 1.02
CA THR A 193 -3.75 -15.58 1.63
C THR A 193 -3.47 -16.64 0.58
N ASP A 194 -4.16 -16.59 -0.57
CA ASP A 194 -3.87 -17.46 -1.70
C ASP A 194 -2.51 -17.14 -2.32
N TRP A 195 -2.14 -15.85 -2.47
CA TRP A 195 -0.80 -15.45 -2.93
C TRP A 195 0.31 -15.95 -2.01
N LEU A 196 0.09 -16.01 -0.69
CA LEU A 196 1.06 -16.55 0.28
C LEU A 196 1.35 -18.05 0.12
N LYS A 197 0.64 -18.75 -0.76
CA LYS A 197 0.96 -20.14 -1.13
C LYS A 197 2.06 -20.21 -2.20
N GLU A 198 2.36 -19.12 -2.87
CA GLU A 198 3.46 -19.05 -3.84
C GLU A 198 4.80 -18.85 -3.12
N GLU A 199 5.83 -19.60 -3.52
CA GLU A 199 7.18 -19.52 -2.90
C GLU A 199 7.79 -18.12 -2.96
N ARG A 200 7.41 -17.32 -3.97
CA ARG A 200 7.91 -15.95 -4.17
C ARG A 200 7.26 -14.92 -3.24
N VAL A 201 6.20 -15.26 -2.50
CA VAL A 201 5.47 -14.30 -1.66
C VAL A 201 5.68 -14.63 -0.19
N SER A 202 6.11 -13.64 0.58
CA SER A 202 6.33 -13.77 2.03
C SER A 202 5.59 -12.68 2.80
N LEU A 203 5.06 -13.04 3.97
CA LEU A 203 4.47 -12.10 4.93
C LEU A 203 5.39 -11.94 6.14
N TRP A 204 5.88 -10.73 6.34
CA TRP A 204 6.71 -10.32 7.47
C TRP A 204 5.85 -9.63 8.53
N ARG A 205 5.57 -10.32 9.63
CA ARG A 205 4.76 -9.83 10.75
C ARG A 205 5.59 -9.05 11.75
#